data_AF-A0A1I8D4C7-F1
#
_entry.id   AF-A0A1I8D4C7-F1
#
_cell.length_a   1.000
_cell.length_b   1.000
_cell.length_c   1.000
_cell.angle_alpha   90.00
_cell.angle_beta   90.00
_cell.angle_gamma   90.00
#
_symmetry.space_group_name_H-M   'P 1'
#
loop_
_entity.id
_entity.type
_entity.pdbx_description
1 polymer ?
#
loop_
_entity_poly.entity_id
_entity_poly.type
_entity_poly.pdbx_seq_one_letter_code
_entity_poly.pdbx_strand_id
1 'polypeptide(L)'
;MATQLVSFLAYFIPAFLIWLGFIKEWFPSLNGAFSHSTNLIILYSPFYIIGMLMLYAASTVAYGVITFNDVESERVALMEEVALARANLMEKKII
;
A
#
# COMPACT_ATOMS: atom_id res chain seq x y z
N MET A 1 14.85 0.76 -15.01
CA MET A 1 14.51 2.07 -14.40
C MET A 1 13.68 2.95 -15.33
N ALA A 2 14.07 3.16 -16.60
CA ALA A 2 13.29 3.97 -17.56
C ALA A 2 11.83 3.47 -17.75
N THR A 3 11.61 2.15 -17.76
CA THR A 3 10.28 1.54 -17.92
C THR A 3 9.31 1.84 -16.77
N GLN A 4 9.79 1.85 -15.52
CA GLN A 4 8.94 2.15 -14.36
C GLN A 4 8.51 3.62 -14.34
N LEU A 5 9.41 4.53 -14.72
CA LEU A 5 9.08 5.95 -14.85
C LEU A 5 8.04 6.18 -15.95
N VAL A 6 8.20 5.53 -17.09
CA VAL A 6 7.25 5.62 -18.20
C VAL A 6 5.89 5.07 -17.80
N SER A 7 5.83 3.91 -17.14
CA SER A 7 4.58 3.37 -16.61
C SER A 7 3.93 4.29 -15.60
N PHE A 8 4.70 4.89 -14.69
CA PHE A 8 4.17 5.85 -13.73
C PHE A 8 3.59 7.09 -14.42
N LEU A 9 4.34 7.69 -15.36
CA LEU A 9 3.89 8.86 -16.11
C LEU A 9 2.65 8.56 -16.97
N ALA A 10 2.56 7.36 -17.53
CA ALA A 10 1.41 6.93 -18.33
C ALA A 10 0.10 6.94 -17.54
N TYR A 11 0.14 6.72 -16.22
CA TYR A 11 -1.04 6.82 -15.35
C TYR A 11 -1.19 8.22 -14.72
N PHE A 12 -0.07 8.83 -14.32
CA PHE A 12 -0.09 10.11 -13.63
C PHE A 12 -0.53 11.27 -14.54
N ILE A 13 -0.03 11.33 -15.77
CA ILE A 13 -0.34 12.43 -16.71
C ILE A 13 -1.85 12.49 -17.02
N PRO A 14 -2.52 11.39 -17.44
CA PRO A 14 -3.97 11.43 -17.66
C PRO A 14 -4.75 11.80 -16.42
N ALA A 15 -4.40 11.24 -15.25
CA ALA A 15 -5.07 11.56 -13.99
C ALA A 15 -4.95 13.05 -13.63
N PHE A 16 -3.75 13.63 -13.80
CA PHE A 16 -3.49 15.04 -13.57
C PHE A 16 -4.26 15.94 -14.56
N LEU A 17 -4.33 15.55 -15.83
CA LEU A 17 -5.09 16.28 -16.85
C LEU A 17 -6.60 16.23 -16.57
N ILE A 18 -7.13 15.09 -16.15
CA ILE A 18 -8.54 14.97 -15.74
C ILE A 18 -8.83 15.89 -14.56
N TRP A 19 -7.98 15.88 -13.53
CA TRP A 19 -8.11 16.77 -12.37
C TRP A 19 -8.08 18.25 -12.77
N LEU A 20 -7.16 18.66 -13.63
CA LEU A 20 -7.13 20.03 -14.18
C LEU A 20 -8.40 20.35 -14.98
N GLY A 21 -8.90 19.41 -15.78
CA GLY A 21 -10.12 19.58 -16.55
C GLY A 21 -11.35 19.83 -15.68
N PHE A 22 -11.43 19.19 -14.51
CA PHE A 22 -12.47 19.48 -13.52
C PHE A 22 -12.34 20.88 -12.91
N ILE A 23 -11.12 21.35 -12.61
CA ILE A 23 -10.90 22.70 -12.06
C ILE A 23 -11.18 23.80 -13.10
N LYS A 24 -10.88 23.53 -14.37
CA LYS A 24 -11.02 24.49 -15.47
C LYS A 24 -12.33 24.37 -16.23
N GLU A 25 -13.28 23.58 -15.74
CA GLU A 25 -14.61 23.44 -16.36
C GLU A 25 -14.54 22.99 -17.83
N TRP A 26 -13.56 22.14 -18.17
CA TRP A 26 -13.38 21.61 -19.53
C TRP A 26 -14.50 20.68 -19.98
N PHE A 27 -15.37 20.26 -19.06
CA PHE A 27 -16.50 19.37 -19.30
C PHE A 27 -17.81 20.15 -19.16
N PRO A 28 -18.37 20.70 -20.27
CA PRO A 28 -19.53 21.59 -20.23
C PRO A 28 -20.77 20.95 -19.58
N SER A 29 -20.89 19.62 -19.68
CA SER A 29 -21.98 18.85 -19.08
C SER A 29 -21.98 18.84 -17.54
N LEU A 30 -20.87 19.21 -16.92
CA LEU A 30 -20.68 19.20 -15.47
C LEU A 30 -20.56 20.62 -14.89
N ASN A 31 -20.54 21.65 -15.75
CA ASN A 31 -20.42 23.04 -15.32
C ASN A 31 -21.66 23.45 -14.52
N GLY A 32 -21.44 23.86 -13.27
CA GLY A 32 -22.53 24.19 -12.34
C GLY A 32 -23.31 22.98 -11.79
N ALA A 33 -22.96 21.74 -12.16
CA ALA A 33 -23.59 20.53 -11.61
C ALA A 33 -23.12 20.23 -10.18
N PHE A 34 -21.95 20.72 -9.81
CA PHE A 34 -21.34 20.47 -8.51
C PHE A 34 -21.65 21.56 -7.48
N SER A 35 -21.96 21.13 -6.25
CA SER A 35 -22.10 22.04 -5.10
C SER A 35 -20.76 22.71 -4.76
N HIS A 36 -20.81 23.84 -4.06
CA HIS A 36 -19.60 24.53 -3.58
C HIS A 36 -18.66 23.60 -2.79
N SER A 37 -19.23 22.75 -1.92
CA SER A 37 -18.48 21.77 -1.14
C SER A 37 -17.77 20.75 -2.02
N THR A 38 -18.42 20.26 -3.08
CA THR A 38 -17.82 19.31 -4.01
C THR A 38 -16.66 19.94 -4.78
N ASN A 39 -16.79 21.20 -5.20
CA ASN A 39 -15.70 21.92 -5.87
C ASN A 39 -14.47 22.09 -4.97
N LEU A 40 -14.66 22.36 -3.67
CA LEU A 40 -13.56 22.39 -2.70
C LEU A 40 -12.88 21.02 -2.58
N ILE A 41 -13.66 19.94 -2.50
CA ILE A 41 -13.10 18.58 -2.44
C ILE A 41 -12.28 18.27 -3.69
N ILE A 42 -12.77 18.60 -4.88
CA ILE A 42 -12.04 18.40 -6.15
C ILE A 42 -10.72 19.18 -6.13
N LEU A 43 -10.75 20.44 -5.71
CA LEU A 43 -9.56 21.30 -5.64
C LEU A 43 -8.50 20.73 -4.69
N TYR A 44 -8.90 20.23 -3.53
CA TYR A 44 -7.99 19.67 -2.52
C TYR A 44 -7.76 18.16 -2.64
N SER A 45 -8.35 17.50 -3.64
CA SER A 45 -8.24 16.04 -3.84
C SER A 45 -6.81 15.50 -3.87
N PRO A 46 -5.78 16.20 -4.43
CA PRO A 46 -4.41 15.69 -4.38
C PRO A 46 -3.86 15.59 -2.96
N PHE A 47 -4.20 16.56 -2.09
CA PHE A 47 -3.79 16.53 -0.69
C PHE A 47 -4.48 15.41 0.09
N TYR A 48 -5.76 15.16 -0.18
CA TYR A 48 -6.48 14.02 0.42
C TYR A 48 -5.87 12.68 0.01
N ILE A 49 -5.51 12.51 -1.27
CA ILE A 49 -4.86 11.29 -1.77
C ILE A 49 -3.52 11.07 -1.06
N ILE A 50 -2.68 12.10 -0.97
CA ILE A 50 -1.39 12.02 -0.27
C ILE A 50 -1.60 11.65 1.21
N GLY A 51 -2.56 12.29 1.89
CA GLY A 51 -2.89 11.99 3.28
C GLY A 51 -3.33 10.54 3.49
N MET A 52 -4.17 10.01 2.60
CA MET A 52 -4.58 8.60 2.64
C MET A 52 -3.42 7.64 2.39
N LEU A 53 -2.51 7.96 1.46
CA LEU A 53 -1.31 7.15 1.22
C LEU A 53 -0.38 7.14 2.44
N MET A 54 -0.23 8.27 3.13
CA MET A 54 0.54 8.33 4.39
C MET A 54 -0.10 7.45 5.47
N LEU A 55 -1.42 7.52 5.65
CA LEU A 55 -2.13 6.68 6.60
C LEU A 55 -1.98 5.20 6.26
N TYR A 56 -2.16 4.83 4.99
CA TYR A 56 -1.96 3.46 4.52
C TYR A 56 -0.54 2.95 4.80
N ALA A 57 0.48 3.77 4.49
CA ALA A 57 1.86 3.42 4.76
C ALA A 57 2.11 3.24 6.26
N ALA A 58 1.63 4.16 7.10
CA ALA A 58 1.75 4.08 8.54
C ALA A 58 1.05 2.83 9.12
N SER A 59 -0.18 2.55 8.67
CA SER A 59 -0.92 1.35 9.06
C SER A 59 -0.23 0.06 8.62
N THR A 60 0.35 0.04 7.43
CA THR A 60 1.09 -1.13 6.93
C THR A 60 2.34 -1.39 7.76
N VAL A 61 3.08 -0.34 8.12
CA VAL A 61 4.24 -0.46 9.02
C VAL A 61 3.81 -0.91 10.41
N ALA A 62 2.76 -0.30 10.98
CA ALA A 62 2.25 -0.68 12.29
C ALA A 62 1.76 -2.14 12.32
N TYR A 63 1.03 -2.58 11.30
CA TYR A 63 0.65 -3.97 11.13
C TYR A 63 1.86 -4.89 11.05
N GLY A 64 2.86 -4.51 10.22
CA GLY A 64 4.13 -5.23 10.14
C GLY A 64 4.80 -5.38 11.50
N VAL A 65 4.88 -4.31 12.30
CA VAL A 65 5.49 -4.34 13.65
C VAL A 65 4.71 -5.24 14.61
N ILE A 66 3.37 -5.17 14.59
CA ILE A 66 2.52 -6.02 15.44
C ILE A 66 2.71 -7.49 15.07
N THR A 67 2.69 -7.83 13.77
CA THR A 67 2.80 -9.21 13.29
C THR A 67 4.23 -9.76 13.38
N PHE A 68 5.27 -8.93 13.24
CA PHE A 68 6.66 -9.38 13.42
C PHE A 68 6.96 -9.85 14.84
N ASN A 69 6.18 -9.40 15.84
CA ASN A 69 6.34 -9.85 17.22
C ASN A 69 5.99 -11.35 17.41
N ASP A 70 5.20 -11.94 16.51
CA ASP A 70 4.87 -13.38 16.53
C ASP A 70 5.99 -14.27 15.97
N VAL A 71 6.96 -13.71 15.23
CA VAL A 71 8.06 -14.46 14.62
C VAL A 71 8.96 -15.12 15.67
N GLU A 72 9.11 -14.54 16.86
CA GLU A 72 9.89 -15.17 17.93
C GLU A 72 9.18 -16.43 18.45
N SER A 73 7.85 -16.45 18.49
CA SER A 73 7.08 -17.63 18.92
C SER A 73 7.13 -18.74 17.87
N GLU A 74 7.00 -18.41 16.58
CA GLU A 74 7.13 -19.38 15.49
C GLU A 74 8.56 -19.90 15.35
N ARG A 75 9.57 -19.06 15.61
CA ARG A 75 10.98 -19.46 15.62
C ARG A 75 11.28 -20.47 16.74
N VAL A 76 10.69 -20.29 17.92
CA VAL A 76 10.84 -21.25 19.03
C VAL A 76 10.19 -22.58 18.69
N ALA A 77 8.96 -22.57 18.15
CA ALA A 77 8.29 -23.79 17.70
C ALA A 77 9.09 -24.53 16.62
N LEU A 78 9.64 -23.80 15.63
CA LEU A 78 10.46 -24.38 14.58
C LEU A 78 11.76 -25.01 15.12
N MET A 79 12.42 -24.37 16.09
CA MET A 79 13.61 -24.93 16.73
C MET A 79 13.31 -26.22 17.51
N GLU A 80 12.15 -26.29 18.15
CA GLU A 80 11.69 -27.48 18.87
C GLU A 80 11.40 -28.64 17.91
N GLU A 81 10.75 -28.37 16.77
CA GLU A 81 10.56 -29.36 15.70
C GLU A 81 11.89 -29.86 15.12
N VAL A 82 12.86 -28.96 14.90
CA VAL A 82 14.20 -29.34 14.42
C VAL A 82 14.94 -30.20 15.45
N ALA A 83 14.81 -29.91 16.75
CA ALA A 83 15.41 -30.71 17.81
C ALA A 83 14.81 -32.12 17.87
N LEU A 84 13.49 -32.24 17.76
CA LEU A 84 12.78 -33.52 17.70
C LEU A 84 13.16 -34.33 16.44
N ALA A 85 13.29 -33.67 15.29
CA ALA A 85 13.74 -34.30 14.06
C ALA A 85 15.18 -34.82 14.18
N ARG A 86 16.09 -34.04 14.77
CA ARG A 86 17.47 -34.48 15.06
C ARG A 86 17.51 -35.68 16.01
N ALA A 87 16.71 -35.67 17.08
CA ALA A 87 16.64 -36.78 18.03
C ALA A 87 16.18 -38.09 17.35
N ASN A 88 15.15 -38.03 16.51
CA ASN A 88 14.68 -39.16 15.72
C ASN A 88 15.75 -39.70 14.75
N LEU A 89 16.51 -38.81 14.11
CA LEU A 89 17.55 -39.22 13.17
C LEU A 89 18.74 -39.89 13.85
N MET A 90 19.13 -39.42 15.05
CA MET A 90 20.13 -40.08 15.90
C MET A 90 19.66 -41.45 16.40
N GLU A 91 18.40 -41.56 16.83
CA GLU A 91 17.83 -42.84 17.27
C GLU A 91 17.82 -43.88 16.14
N LYS A 92 17.53 -43.43 14.92
CA LYS A 92 17.58 -44.25 13.70
C LYS A 92 19.00 -44.47 13.15
N LYS A 93 20.04 -43.91 13.78
CA LYS A 93 21.46 -43.96 13.34
C LYS A 93 21.68 -43.51 11.90
N ILE A 94 20.84 -42.60 11.41
CA ILE A 94 20.98 -42.01 10.07
C ILE A 94 22.04 -40.90 10.11
N ILE A 95 22.19 -40.24 11.26
CA ILE A 95 23.22 -39.25 11.60
C ILE A 95 23.78 -39.58 12.98
#